data_AF-A0A3A5MVD4-F1
#
_entry.id   AF-A0A3A5MVD4-F1
#
_cell.length_a   1.000
_cell.length_b   1.000
_cell.length_c   1.000
_cell.angle_alpha   90.00
_cell.angle_beta   90.00
_cell.angle_gamma   90.00
#
_symmetry.space_group_name_H-M   'P 1'
#
loop_
_entity.id
_entity.type
_entity.pdbx_description
1 polymer ?
#
loop_
_entity_poly.entity_id
_entity_poly.type
_entity_poly.pdbx_seq_one_letter_code
_entity_poly.pdbx_strand_id
1 'polypeptide(L)'
;MDSNLLRPKDYDSDIADLVRREIGDSSLDIAALPRAMDIAKWDARDLIRTMMPVLTSFSGMLSDLLALYERIDATRTHKDNLHISYEFETGDAIDDQLAPFRERVQRTQTVLRRIDAFQFDHEYAWKSPLAERADKLHHHAHDAAVNLLGLESVAAASEWPFASEIPAPLIENPSLVHLVTRLRQVIVAALDKFSELGPTVGTMRPSHDQTDDSPDLRILAGDLWWLTEIGIMSLVPDLFAELSADESAKLVQAQLRWLERFWVASTITAEQRIEELADVLRLPYWGKRPDLYSAWVAAAIDAALVPGRLSFDVTDGVLAFPFRATLLARIDTANGAVELWTEKRFQATGLKGKGRVNHIQPDYVLINGAAPNKVIGVIEAKQYLNSKNHGDTAHDYAHNLSDAEVFIVAHGPLGQRTLNKVAPADRKRVSLHPQVRPGSRSATKTFADRLVALLPTPFEQQPGPQAEVYVPGPSEGVHTIWARRAGPAAELQGQRELLGGTVALRWMTAVHDLDLHLIEAETGDLVYHGNLTSAHAELGGDRFYGGPEVALFHPTGKAISIEVHLFSSDVPNVSNAAPVVTITTLRGTMTLLPRAGAGSRASIWHVATIEPDGGIVLGESIESRE
;
A
#
# COMPACT_ATOMS: atom_id res chain seq x y z
N MET A 1 -13.78 -31.31 12.94
CA MET A 1 -13.20 -30.09 12.33
C MET A 1 -13.03 -30.40 10.87
N ASP A 2 -13.74 -29.70 9.99
CA ASP A 2 -13.63 -29.91 8.54
C ASP A 2 -12.19 -29.63 8.10
N SER A 3 -11.52 -30.67 7.59
CA SER A 3 -10.08 -30.70 7.27
C SER A 3 -9.69 -29.89 6.02
N ASN A 4 -10.55 -28.97 5.54
CA ASN A 4 -10.45 -28.37 4.21
C ASN A 4 -10.29 -26.84 4.23
N LEU A 5 -9.82 -26.25 5.34
CA LEU A 5 -9.57 -24.79 5.42
C LEU A 5 -8.46 -24.35 4.46
N LEU A 6 -7.36 -25.11 4.41
CA LEU A 6 -6.30 -24.93 3.44
C LEU A 6 -6.38 -26.04 2.39
N ARG A 7 -6.30 -25.65 1.11
CA ARG A 7 -6.35 -26.53 -0.06
C ARG A 7 -5.04 -26.42 -0.84
N PRO A 8 -3.93 -26.98 -0.32
CA PRO A 8 -2.59 -26.80 -0.89
C PRO A 8 -2.39 -27.45 -2.27
N LYS A 9 -3.31 -28.33 -2.69
CA LYS A 9 -3.32 -28.91 -4.04
C LYS A 9 -4.05 -28.04 -5.06
N ASP A 10 -4.75 -27.01 -4.58
CA ASP A 10 -5.67 -26.19 -5.36
C ASP A 10 -5.23 -24.71 -5.26
N TYR A 11 -6.07 -23.84 -4.68
CA TYR A 11 -5.82 -22.41 -4.59
C TYR A 11 -4.84 -21.99 -3.49
N ASP A 12 -4.43 -22.89 -2.57
CA ASP A 12 -3.41 -22.59 -1.54
C ASP A 12 -2.04 -23.23 -1.86
N SER A 13 -1.79 -23.52 -3.14
CA SER A 13 -0.49 -24.04 -3.59
C SER A 13 0.65 -23.05 -3.37
N ASP A 14 0.37 -21.75 -3.40
CA ASP A 14 1.29 -20.67 -3.06
C ASP A 14 1.72 -20.72 -1.58
N ILE A 15 0.80 -21.04 -0.68
CA ILE A 15 1.08 -21.21 0.75
C ILE A 15 1.89 -22.47 0.98
N ALA A 16 1.58 -23.58 0.30
CA ALA A 16 2.39 -24.78 0.36
C ALA A 16 3.82 -24.53 -0.12
N ASP A 17 3.98 -23.81 -1.23
CA ASP A 17 5.29 -23.40 -1.75
C ASP A 17 6.03 -22.50 -0.76
N LEU A 18 5.32 -21.60 -0.07
CA LEU A 18 5.89 -20.77 0.98
C LEU A 18 6.40 -21.61 2.15
N VAL A 19 5.59 -22.52 2.70
CA VAL A 19 5.98 -23.40 3.81
C VAL A 19 7.16 -24.30 3.41
N ARG A 20 7.15 -24.88 2.21
CA ARG A 20 8.27 -25.67 1.66
C ARG A 20 9.58 -24.87 1.64
N ARG A 21 9.53 -23.63 1.14
CA ARG A 21 10.69 -22.73 1.12
C ARG A 21 11.19 -22.41 2.52
N GLU A 22 10.29 -22.12 3.46
CA GLU A 22 10.66 -21.84 4.85
C GLU A 22 11.30 -23.06 5.55
N ILE A 23 10.80 -24.27 5.28
CA ILE A 23 11.39 -25.51 5.80
C ILE A 23 12.74 -25.83 5.14
N GLY A 24 13.03 -25.22 3.98
CA GLY A 24 14.28 -25.41 3.25
C GLY A 24 14.26 -26.53 2.20
N ASP A 25 13.08 -27.05 1.84
CA ASP A 25 12.92 -28.04 0.77
C ASP A 25 11.77 -27.65 -0.17
N SER A 26 12.11 -26.88 -1.21
CA SER A 26 11.17 -26.46 -2.25
C SER A 26 10.66 -27.60 -3.14
N SER A 27 11.32 -28.77 -3.10
CA SER A 27 10.97 -29.95 -3.90
C SER A 27 10.03 -30.92 -3.19
N LEU A 28 9.81 -30.71 -1.89
CA LEU A 28 9.02 -31.59 -1.03
C LEU A 28 7.60 -31.79 -1.57
N ASP A 29 7.10 -33.02 -1.59
CA ASP A 29 5.69 -33.29 -1.90
C ASP A 29 4.77 -32.62 -0.85
N ILE A 30 3.67 -31.98 -1.28
CA ILE A 30 2.65 -31.40 -0.39
C ILE A 30 2.18 -32.45 0.63
N ALA A 31 2.07 -33.72 0.24
CA ALA A 31 1.65 -34.80 1.14
C ALA A 31 2.68 -35.08 2.27
N ALA A 32 3.94 -34.73 2.08
CA ALA A 32 5.01 -34.89 3.06
C ALA A 32 5.18 -33.66 3.96
N LEU A 33 4.51 -32.54 3.65
CA LEU A 33 4.67 -31.26 4.35
C LEU A 33 4.40 -31.35 5.87
N PRO A 34 3.33 -32.01 6.37
CA PRO A 34 3.09 -32.12 7.81
C PRO A 34 4.24 -32.81 8.55
N ARG A 35 4.78 -33.89 7.96
CA ARG A 35 5.91 -34.61 8.55
C ARG A 35 7.18 -33.76 8.57
N ALA A 36 7.42 -32.95 7.53
CA ALA A 36 8.58 -32.07 7.50
C ALA A 36 8.47 -30.95 8.55
N MET A 37 7.27 -30.42 8.77
CA MET A 37 6.97 -29.48 9.87
C MET A 37 7.24 -30.12 11.25
N ASP A 38 6.81 -31.36 11.48
CA ASP A 38 7.07 -32.10 12.72
C ASP A 38 8.58 -32.33 12.98
N ILE A 39 9.34 -32.62 11.92
CA ILE A 39 10.81 -32.77 11.98
C ILE A 39 11.46 -31.42 12.31
N ALA A 40 11.00 -30.35 11.67
CA ALA A 40 11.46 -28.98 11.90
C ALA A 40 10.93 -28.38 13.23
N LYS A 41 10.17 -29.15 14.02
CA LYS A 41 9.57 -28.73 15.30
C LYS A 41 8.70 -27.48 15.18
N TRP A 42 8.03 -27.34 14.03
CA TRP A 42 7.09 -26.24 13.84
C TRP A 42 5.88 -26.39 14.74
N ASP A 43 5.49 -25.30 15.38
CA ASP A 43 4.20 -25.17 16.03
C ASP A 43 3.21 -24.34 15.18
N ALA A 44 2.02 -24.09 15.72
CA ALA A 44 1.02 -23.28 15.03
C ALA A 44 1.48 -21.84 14.78
N ARG A 45 2.30 -21.27 15.67
CA ARG A 45 2.82 -19.91 15.51
C ARG A 45 3.80 -19.83 14.36
N ASP A 46 4.61 -20.86 14.17
CA ASP A 46 5.53 -20.94 13.02
C ASP A 46 4.77 -20.91 11.70
N LEU A 47 3.71 -21.71 11.58
CA LEU A 47 2.86 -21.71 10.40
C LEU A 47 2.18 -20.34 10.18
N ILE A 48 1.61 -19.76 11.24
CA ILE A 48 0.94 -18.45 11.19
C ILE A 48 1.93 -17.37 10.72
N ARG A 49 3.12 -17.29 11.33
CA ARG A 49 4.18 -16.34 10.95
C ARG A 49 4.62 -16.51 9.50
N THR A 50 4.74 -17.75 9.05
CA THR A 50 5.02 -18.05 7.63
C THR A 50 3.90 -17.57 6.71
N MET A 51 2.64 -17.70 7.10
CA MET A 51 1.49 -17.26 6.28
C MET A 51 1.27 -15.73 6.31
N MET A 52 1.90 -15.02 7.23
CA MET A 52 1.64 -13.59 7.48
C MET A 52 1.78 -12.68 6.27
N PRO A 53 2.82 -12.80 5.43
CA PRO A 53 2.91 -12.00 4.22
C PRO A 53 1.70 -12.16 3.29
N VAL A 54 1.19 -13.40 3.15
CA VAL A 54 0.01 -13.69 2.31
C VAL A 54 -1.26 -13.09 2.94
N LEU A 55 -1.43 -13.22 4.26
CA LEU A 55 -2.59 -12.67 4.95
C LEU A 55 -2.61 -11.14 4.96
N THR A 56 -1.47 -10.50 5.25
CA THR A 56 -1.35 -9.04 5.24
C THR A 56 -1.63 -8.50 3.85
N SER A 57 -1.08 -9.15 2.82
CA SER A 57 -1.36 -8.76 1.43
C SER A 57 -2.85 -8.95 1.09
N PHE A 58 -3.46 -10.07 1.46
CA PHE A 58 -4.89 -10.31 1.27
C PHE A 58 -5.76 -9.25 1.96
N SER A 59 -5.49 -8.94 3.22
CA SER A 59 -6.21 -7.90 3.95
C SER A 59 -6.03 -6.53 3.31
N GLY A 60 -4.82 -6.20 2.86
CA GLY A 60 -4.57 -4.95 2.15
C GLY A 60 -5.38 -4.85 0.85
N MET A 61 -5.53 -5.96 0.11
CA MET A 61 -6.34 -5.96 -1.11
C MET A 61 -7.80 -5.65 -0.80
N LEU A 62 -8.34 -6.27 0.26
CA LEU A 62 -9.71 -6.00 0.72
C LEU A 62 -9.87 -4.53 1.15
N SER A 63 -8.88 -3.94 1.82
CA SER A 63 -8.90 -2.53 2.23
C SER A 63 -8.88 -1.57 1.05
N ASP A 64 -8.00 -1.79 0.08
CA ASP A 64 -7.91 -0.93 -1.11
C ASP A 64 -9.19 -1.05 -1.98
N LEU A 65 -9.77 -2.24 -2.08
CA LEU A 65 -11.05 -2.45 -2.74
C LEU A 65 -12.21 -1.76 -1.99
N LEU A 66 -12.22 -1.81 -0.66
CA LEU A 66 -13.22 -1.09 0.14
C LEU A 66 -13.14 0.42 -0.13
N ALA A 67 -11.92 0.98 -0.12
CA ALA A 67 -11.71 2.40 -0.41
C ALA A 67 -12.20 2.78 -1.82
N LEU A 68 -11.94 1.93 -2.82
CA LEU A 68 -12.49 2.10 -4.17
C LEU A 68 -14.03 2.10 -4.15
N TYR A 69 -14.64 1.13 -3.48
CA TYR A 69 -16.10 0.97 -3.47
C TYR A 69 -16.80 2.10 -2.73
N GLU A 70 -16.27 2.56 -1.60
CA GLU A 70 -16.80 3.72 -0.87
C GLU A 70 -16.73 4.98 -1.72
N ARG A 71 -15.65 5.17 -2.48
CA ARG A 71 -15.54 6.29 -3.43
C ARG A 71 -16.58 6.20 -4.56
N ILE A 72 -16.81 5.00 -5.11
CA ILE A 72 -17.80 4.78 -6.17
C ILE A 72 -19.21 5.02 -5.63
N ASP A 73 -19.54 4.47 -4.46
CA ASP A 73 -20.84 4.65 -3.80
C ASP A 73 -21.12 6.15 -3.58
N ALA A 74 -20.16 6.88 -2.99
CA ALA A 74 -20.28 8.31 -2.74
C ALA A 74 -20.50 9.16 -4.01
N THR A 75 -20.08 8.69 -5.19
CA THR A 75 -20.16 9.46 -6.45
C THR A 75 -21.28 9.03 -7.39
N ARG A 76 -21.84 7.82 -7.22
CA ARG A 76 -22.74 7.20 -8.20
C ARG A 76 -24.01 6.62 -7.61
N THR A 77 -24.08 6.41 -6.30
CA THR A 77 -25.28 5.92 -5.63
C THR A 77 -25.73 6.94 -4.58
N HIS A 78 -26.98 6.85 -4.14
CA HIS A 78 -27.55 7.82 -3.19
C HIS A 78 -27.87 7.22 -1.81
N LYS A 79 -27.60 5.92 -1.55
CA LYS A 79 -28.16 5.20 -0.38
C LYS A 79 -27.42 3.91 0.07
N ASP A 80 -26.09 3.86 0.13
CA ASP A 80 -25.36 2.66 0.61
C ASP A 80 -25.74 1.34 -0.11
N ASN A 81 -26.19 1.44 -1.36
CA ASN A 81 -26.78 0.34 -2.11
C ASN A 81 -25.83 -0.18 -3.19
N LEU A 82 -24.54 0.15 -3.12
CA LEU A 82 -23.58 -0.44 -4.05
C LEU A 82 -23.49 -1.96 -3.81
N HIS A 83 -23.88 -2.70 -4.84
CA HIS A 83 -23.67 -4.12 -4.97
C HIS A 83 -22.38 -4.36 -5.76
N ILE A 84 -21.51 -5.23 -5.24
CA ILE A 84 -20.27 -5.64 -5.90
C ILE A 84 -20.45 -7.08 -6.35
N SER A 85 -20.34 -7.30 -7.67
CA SER A 85 -20.47 -8.63 -8.26
C SER A 85 -19.17 -9.05 -8.92
N TYR A 86 -18.66 -10.22 -8.52
CA TYR A 86 -17.50 -10.87 -9.14
C TYR A 86 -17.97 -12.17 -9.81
N GLU A 87 -17.81 -12.27 -11.13
CA GLU A 87 -18.03 -13.54 -11.84
C GLU A 87 -16.67 -14.18 -12.09
N PHE A 88 -16.39 -15.28 -11.39
CA PHE A 88 -15.14 -16.02 -11.53
C PHE A 88 -15.22 -17.06 -12.65
N GLU A 89 -14.07 -17.43 -13.22
CA GLU A 89 -14.00 -18.49 -14.24
C GLU A 89 -14.55 -19.84 -13.71
N THR A 90 -14.38 -20.09 -12.41
CA THR A 90 -14.87 -21.30 -11.73
C THR A 90 -15.58 -20.96 -10.43
N GLY A 91 -16.58 -21.77 -10.04
CA GLY A 91 -17.31 -21.62 -8.78
C GLY A 91 -18.44 -20.59 -8.83
N ASP A 92 -19.03 -20.32 -7.67
CA ASP A 92 -20.13 -19.37 -7.53
C ASP A 92 -19.63 -17.94 -7.60
N ALA A 93 -20.42 -17.06 -8.23
CA ALA A 93 -20.18 -15.63 -8.21
C ALA A 93 -20.27 -15.10 -6.77
N ILE A 94 -19.44 -14.11 -6.44
CA ILE A 94 -19.60 -13.36 -5.20
C ILE A 94 -20.44 -12.14 -5.53
N ASP A 95 -21.61 -12.03 -4.91
CA ASP A 95 -22.46 -10.85 -4.95
C ASP A 95 -22.57 -10.34 -3.50
N ASP A 96 -21.97 -9.18 -3.26
CA ASP A 96 -21.86 -8.61 -1.93
C ASP A 96 -22.32 -7.16 -1.90
N GLN A 97 -23.06 -6.81 -0.87
CA GLN A 97 -23.36 -5.41 -0.56
C GLN A 97 -22.15 -4.76 0.11
N LEU A 98 -21.98 -3.45 -0.13
CA LEU A 98 -20.87 -2.68 0.44
C LEU A 98 -20.80 -2.75 1.97
N ALA A 99 -21.93 -2.67 2.67
CA ALA A 99 -21.95 -2.72 4.13
C ALA A 99 -21.42 -4.05 4.72
N PRO A 100 -21.92 -5.25 4.33
CA PRO A 100 -21.31 -6.51 4.71
C PRO A 100 -19.83 -6.66 4.28
N PHE A 101 -19.45 -6.08 3.14
CA PHE A 101 -18.06 -6.07 2.71
C PHE A 101 -17.17 -5.29 3.69
N ARG A 102 -17.59 -4.08 4.07
CA ARG A 102 -16.94 -3.24 5.09
C ARG A 102 -16.72 -4.00 6.40
N GLU A 103 -17.76 -4.65 6.93
CA GLU A 103 -17.66 -5.43 8.17
C GLU A 103 -16.62 -6.55 8.07
N ARG A 104 -16.56 -7.27 6.94
CA ARG A 104 -15.56 -8.33 6.73
C ARG A 104 -14.14 -7.77 6.62
N VAL A 105 -13.95 -6.63 5.95
CA VAL A 105 -12.63 -5.97 5.89
C VAL A 105 -12.18 -5.59 7.29
N GLN A 106 -13.04 -4.90 8.07
CA GLN A 106 -12.74 -4.49 9.44
C GLN A 106 -12.44 -5.67 10.36
N ARG A 107 -13.22 -6.76 10.26
CA ARG A 107 -12.98 -7.99 11.01
C ARG A 107 -11.63 -8.61 10.64
N THR A 108 -11.32 -8.71 9.35
CA THR A 108 -10.05 -9.27 8.85
C THR A 108 -8.87 -8.47 9.39
N GLN A 109 -8.90 -7.14 9.26
CA GLN A 109 -7.86 -6.26 9.80
C GLN A 109 -7.71 -6.40 11.32
N THR A 110 -8.83 -6.50 12.04
CA THR A 110 -8.81 -6.67 13.51
C THR A 110 -8.19 -8.00 13.92
N VAL A 111 -8.54 -9.09 13.24
CA VAL A 111 -7.90 -10.40 13.45
C VAL A 111 -6.39 -10.31 13.19
N LEU A 112 -5.97 -9.76 12.05
CA LEU A 112 -4.55 -9.67 11.72
C LEU A 112 -3.74 -8.76 12.64
N ARG A 113 -4.36 -7.73 13.23
CA ARG A 113 -3.71 -6.90 14.27
C ARG A 113 -3.51 -7.64 15.59
N ARG A 114 -4.32 -8.67 15.88
CA ARG A 114 -4.26 -9.47 17.11
C ARG A 114 -3.40 -10.71 16.98
N ILE A 115 -3.19 -11.18 15.75
CA ILE A 115 -2.23 -12.21 15.40
C ILE A 115 -0.83 -11.58 15.38
N ASP A 116 0.18 -12.29 15.89
CA ASP A 116 1.54 -11.78 16.20
C ASP A 116 2.07 -10.80 15.13
N ALA A 117 2.01 -9.50 15.42
CA ALA A 117 2.52 -8.48 14.52
C ALA A 117 4.05 -8.45 14.58
N PHE A 118 4.69 -8.47 13.42
CA PHE A 118 6.12 -8.22 13.34
C PHE A 118 6.39 -6.77 13.77
N GLN A 119 7.24 -6.61 14.78
CA GLN A 119 7.72 -5.31 15.25
C GLN A 119 9.24 -5.34 15.22
N PHE A 120 9.81 -4.48 14.38
CA PHE A 120 11.26 -4.33 14.34
C PHE A 120 11.73 -3.48 15.53
N ASP A 121 12.64 -4.03 16.34
CA ASP A 121 13.27 -3.32 17.46
C ASP A 121 14.74 -3.01 17.11
N HIS A 122 15.03 -1.74 16.81
CA HIS A 122 16.35 -1.33 16.38
C HIS A 122 17.40 -1.39 17.49
N GLU A 123 17.01 -1.16 18.75
CA GLU A 123 17.91 -1.21 19.90
C GLU A 123 18.40 -2.64 20.17
N TYR A 124 17.65 -3.61 19.66
CA TYR A 124 17.86 -5.03 19.89
C TYR A 124 18.40 -5.78 18.67
N ALA A 125 18.20 -5.24 17.46
CA ALA A 125 18.64 -5.84 16.20
C ALA A 125 20.12 -6.27 16.19
N TRP A 126 21.01 -5.45 16.75
CA TRP A 126 22.45 -5.74 16.76
C TRP A 126 22.92 -6.61 17.93
N LYS A 127 21.99 -7.14 18.75
CA LYS A 127 22.30 -7.96 19.93
C LYS A 127 22.14 -9.47 19.67
N SER A 128 22.26 -9.91 18.42
CA SER A 128 22.12 -11.31 18.01
C SER A 128 23.22 -12.17 18.67
N PRO A 129 22.87 -13.15 19.53
CA PRO A 129 23.86 -14.04 20.15
C PRO A 129 24.76 -14.78 19.15
N LEU A 130 24.22 -15.13 17.97
CA LEU A 130 25.00 -15.74 16.89
C LEU A 130 25.97 -14.75 16.24
N ALA A 131 25.58 -13.48 16.06
CA ALA A 131 26.48 -12.43 15.57
C ALA A 131 27.69 -12.25 16.50
N GLU A 132 27.43 -12.13 17.81
CA GLU A 132 28.49 -11.97 18.82
C GLU A 132 29.48 -13.14 18.78
N ARG A 133 28.98 -14.37 18.54
CA ARG A 133 29.84 -15.55 18.42
C ARG A 133 30.61 -15.55 17.10
N ALA A 134 29.97 -15.21 15.97
CA ALA A 134 30.63 -15.11 14.67
C ALA A 134 31.83 -14.14 14.73
N ASP A 135 31.64 -12.98 15.38
CA ASP A 135 32.69 -11.98 15.60
C ASP A 135 33.85 -12.54 16.43
N LYS A 136 33.56 -13.26 17.53
CA LYS A 136 34.59 -13.90 18.38
C LYS A 136 35.41 -14.96 17.64
N LEU A 137 34.80 -15.62 16.66
CA LEU A 137 35.45 -16.62 15.82
C LEU A 137 36.07 -16.00 14.55
N HIS A 138 36.02 -14.68 14.40
CA HIS A 138 36.54 -13.95 13.25
C HIS A 138 35.91 -14.39 11.91
N HIS A 139 34.65 -14.81 11.92
CA HIS A 139 33.91 -15.07 10.69
C HIS A 139 33.46 -13.76 10.02
N HIS A 140 33.57 -13.69 8.70
CA HIS A 140 33.11 -12.55 7.91
C HIS A 140 31.67 -12.79 7.44
N ALA A 141 30.68 -12.36 8.23
CA ALA A 141 29.25 -12.60 7.93
C ALA A 141 28.83 -12.05 6.56
N HIS A 142 29.33 -10.86 6.16
CA HIS A 142 29.00 -10.30 4.84
C HIS A 142 29.49 -11.14 3.67
N ASP A 143 30.69 -11.71 3.75
CA ASP A 143 31.22 -12.59 2.70
C ASP A 143 30.39 -13.88 2.60
N ALA A 144 30.00 -14.43 3.76
CA ALA A 144 29.12 -15.59 3.82
C ALA A 144 27.75 -15.30 3.18
N ALA A 145 27.18 -14.11 3.42
CA ALA A 145 25.93 -13.68 2.81
C ALA A 145 26.04 -13.49 1.30
N VAL A 146 27.12 -12.85 0.82
CA VAL A 146 27.40 -12.66 -0.62
C VAL A 146 27.48 -14.02 -1.33
N ASN A 147 28.18 -14.98 -0.72
CA ASN A 147 28.27 -16.34 -1.26
C ASN A 147 26.92 -17.06 -1.26
N LEU A 148 26.16 -16.98 -0.16
CA LEU A 148 24.85 -17.63 -0.06
C LEU A 148 23.87 -17.08 -1.10
N LEU A 149 23.89 -15.77 -1.33
CA LEU A 149 23.00 -15.08 -2.27
C LEU A 149 23.53 -15.10 -3.71
N GLY A 150 24.74 -15.60 -3.95
CA GLY A 150 25.37 -15.59 -5.28
C GLY A 150 25.64 -14.19 -5.83
N LEU A 151 25.91 -13.23 -4.93
CA LEU A 151 26.22 -11.84 -5.30
C LEU A 151 27.69 -11.69 -5.67
N GLU A 152 28.00 -10.70 -6.50
CA GLU A 152 29.40 -10.38 -6.85
C GLU A 152 30.12 -9.64 -5.71
N SER A 153 29.38 -8.86 -4.91
CA SER A 153 29.91 -8.08 -3.79
C SER A 153 28.81 -7.61 -2.85
N VAL A 154 29.21 -7.06 -1.69
CA VAL A 154 28.30 -6.36 -0.77
C VAL A 154 27.64 -5.14 -1.43
N ALA A 155 28.34 -4.45 -2.35
CA ALA A 155 27.76 -3.30 -3.06
C ALA A 155 26.58 -3.72 -3.95
N ALA A 156 26.63 -4.91 -4.56
CA ALA A 156 25.53 -5.47 -5.34
C ALA A 156 24.28 -5.77 -4.48
N ALA A 157 24.45 -5.97 -3.16
CA ALA A 157 23.34 -6.17 -2.22
C ALA A 157 22.46 -4.91 -2.06
N SER A 158 22.91 -3.75 -2.54
CA SER A 158 22.14 -2.51 -2.46
C SER A 158 20.94 -2.44 -3.42
N GLU A 159 20.88 -3.33 -4.43
CA GLU A 159 19.86 -3.37 -5.49
C GLU A 159 18.69 -4.37 -5.24
N TRP A 160 18.17 -4.47 -4.02
CA TRP A 160 16.97 -5.27 -3.66
C TRP A 160 15.87 -5.40 -4.78
N PRO A 161 15.09 -6.50 -4.92
CA PRO A 161 14.59 -7.38 -3.86
C PRO A 161 14.82 -8.90 -4.03
N PHE A 162 15.57 -9.51 -3.11
CA PHE A 162 15.70 -10.98 -2.95
C PHE A 162 14.82 -11.54 -1.81
N ALA A 163 13.88 -10.76 -1.26
CA ALA A 163 13.10 -11.17 -0.08
C ALA A 163 12.39 -12.52 -0.26
N SER A 164 11.99 -12.87 -1.48
CA SER A 164 11.38 -14.18 -1.78
C SER A 164 12.38 -15.32 -2.04
N GLU A 165 13.69 -15.04 -2.11
CA GLU A 165 14.71 -15.94 -2.67
C GLU A 165 15.90 -16.23 -1.74
N ILE A 166 15.85 -15.85 -0.46
CA ILE A 166 16.92 -16.22 0.48
C ILE A 166 16.95 -17.76 0.60
N PRO A 167 18.02 -18.44 0.16
CA PRO A 167 18.08 -19.89 0.25
C PRO A 167 18.31 -20.30 1.71
N ALA A 168 17.68 -21.41 2.12
CA ALA A 168 18.00 -22.02 3.40
C ALA A 168 19.34 -22.78 3.28
N PRO A 169 20.28 -22.63 4.21
CA PRO A 169 21.47 -23.46 4.25
C PRO A 169 21.09 -24.93 4.50
N LEU A 170 21.85 -25.86 3.92
CA LEU A 170 21.66 -27.29 4.16
C LEU A 170 22.15 -27.64 5.57
N ILE A 171 21.23 -28.07 6.44
CA ILE A 171 21.53 -28.40 7.84
C ILE A 171 20.96 -29.77 8.18
N GLU A 172 21.83 -30.67 8.66
CA GLU A 172 21.42 -32.03 9.04
C GLU A 172 20.82 -32.10 10.46
N ASN A 173 21.23 -31.21 11.36
CA ASN A 173 20.77 -31.20 12.76
C ASN A 173 19.37 -30.57 12.88
N PRO A 174 18.32 -31.32 13.27
CA PRO A 174 16.94 -30.80 13.30
C PRO A 174 16.74 -29.59 14.22
N SER A 175 17.48 -29.51 15.33
CA SER A 175 17.41 -28.37 16.25
C SER A 175 17.97 -27.10 15.63
N LEU A 176 18.98 -27.22 14.77
CA LEU A 176 19.56 -26.10 14.02
C LEU A 176 18.71 -25.73 12.80
N VAL A 177 18.02 -26.70 12.18
CA VAL A 177 17.01 -26.43 11.13
C VAL A 177 15.91 -25.54 11.67
N HIS A 178 15.36 -25.85 12.85
CA HIS A 178 14.35 -25.01 13.51
C HIS A 178 14.89 -23.58 13.73
N LEU A 179 16.09 -23.45 14.32
CA LEU A 179 16.71 -22.15 14.56
C LEU A 179 16.89 -21.32 13.29
N VAL A 180 17.43 -21.91 12.23
CA VAL A 180 17.63 -21.24 10.94
C VAL A 180 16.31 -20.82 10.31
N THR A 181 15.29 -21.67 10.41
CA THR A 181 13.95 -21.32 9.92
C THR A 181 13.41 -20.08 10.63
N ARG A 182 13.52 -20.03 11.96
CA ARG A 182 13.06 -18.88 12.76
C ARG A 182 13.86 -17.60 12.47
N LEU A 183 15.18 -17.73 12.27
CA LEU A 183 16.04 -16.62 11.86
C LEU A 183 15.62 -16.08 10.49
N ARG A 184 15.40 -16.99 9.53
CA ARG A 184 14.94 -16.64 8.18
C ARG A 184 13.59 -15.92 8.19
N GLN A 185 12.62 -16.37 8.99
CA GLN A 185 11.33 -15.69 9.13
C GLN A 185 11.47 -14.24 9.60
N VAL A 186 12.34 -13.97 10.59
CA VAL A 186 12.60 -12.60 11.08
C VAL A 186 13.29 -11.76 10.00
N ILE A 187 14.27 -12.34 9.28
CA ILE A 187 14.93 -11.65 8.16
C ILE A 187 13.91 -11.30 7.08
N VAL A 188 13.10 -12.26 6.61
CA VAL A 188 12.10 -12.04 5.56
C VAL A 188 11.08 -10.98 5.99
N ALA A 189 10.56 -11.06 7.23
CA ALA A 189 9.62 -10.07 7.74
C ALA A 189 10.22 -8.66 7.85
N ALA A 190 11.49 -8.56 8.27
CA ALA A 190 12.22 -7.29 8.27
C ALA A 190 12.41 -6.76 6.84
N LEU A 191 12.80 -7.62 5.90
CA LEU A 191 13.01 -7.23 4.51
C LEU A 191 11.72 -6.76 3.85
N ASP A 192 10.60 -7.45 4.11
CA ASP A 192 9.28 -7.02 3.65
C ASP A 192 8.96 -5.62 4.19
N LYS A 193 9.22 -5.35 5.48
CA LYS A 193 9.03 -4.02 6.08
C LYS A 193 9.92 -2.95 5.45
N PHE A 194 11.19 -3.26 5.21
CA PHE A 194 12.10 -2.32 4.59
C PHE A 194 11.73 -2.04 3.12
N SER A 195 11.18 -3.02 2.39
CA SER A 195 10.70 -2.81 1.01
C SER A 195 9.58 -1.77 0.88
N GLU A 196 8.86 -1.49 1.98
CA GLU A 196 7.87 -0.42 2.04
C GLU A 196 8.51 0.98 1.91
N LEU A 197 9.79 1.11 2.27
CA LEU A 197 10.56 2.38 2.27
C LEU A 197 11.18 2.70 0.91
N GLY A 198 11.36 1.71 0.03
CA GLY A 198 11.96 1.91 -1.28
C GLY A 198 12.35 0.61 -1.99
N PRO A 199 12.65 0.68 -3.30
CA PRO A 199 13.04 -0.50 -4.07
C PRO A 199 14.50 -0.90 -3.84
N THR A 200 15.36 0.00 -3.38
CA THR A 200 16.80 -0.25 -3.18
C THR A 200 17.28 0.38 -1.88
N VAL A 201 18.39 -0.13 -1.33
CA VAL A 201 19.05 0.48 -0.17
C VAL A 201 19.46 1.93 -0.47
N GLY A 202 19.88 2.20 -1.72
CA GLY A 202 20.25 3.55 -2.17
C GLY A 202 19.11 4.55 -2.08
N THR A 203 17.90 4.14 -2.49
CA THR A 203 16.68 4.97 -2.40
C THR A 203 16.13 5.13 -0.98
N MET A 204 16.55 4.28 -0.04
CA MET A 204 16.12 4.34 1.36
C MET A 204 16.94 5.32 2.20
N ARG A 205 18.15 5.68 1.76
CA ARG A 205 18.99 6.64 2.50
C ARG A 205 18.19 7.94 2.69
N PRO A 206 18.07 8.43 3.93
CA PRO A 206 17.27 9.61 4.21
C PRO A 206 17.78 10.78 3.37
N SER A 207 16.96 11.28 2.44
CA SER A 207 17.17 12.62 1.92
C SER A 207 16.88 13.58 3.07
N HIS A 208 17.71 14.60 3.27
CA HIS A 208 17.57 15.56 4.37
C HIS A 208 16.18 16.23 4.47
N ASP A 209 15.38 16.17 3.39
CA ASP A 209 14.04 16.75 3.32
C ASP A 209 12.87 15.80 3.66
N GLN A 210 13.09 14.52 4.00
CA GLN A 210 11.99 13.60 4.32
C GLN A 210 11.72 13.52 5.82
N THR A 211 10.53 13.98 6.23
CA THR A 211 10.04 13.98 7.61
C THR A 211 9.39 12.65 8.00
N ASP A 212 10.00 11.54 7.57
CA ASP A 212 9.37 10.22 7.57
C ASP A 212 9.34 9.57 8.97
N ASP A 213 8.27 8.83 9.27
CA ASP A 213 7.91 8.32 10.61
C ASP A 213 8.79 7.15 11.11
N SER A 214 9.90 6.84 10.44
CA SER A 214 10.75 5.68 10.78
C SER A 214 12.23 5.86 10.40
N PRO A 215 12.92 6.89 10.94
CA PRO A 215 14.35 7.09 10.68
C PRO A 215 15.19 5.86 11.02
N ASP A 216 14.83 5.14 12.09
CA ASP A 216 15.56 3.96 12.56
C ASP A 216 15.54 2.82 11.54
N LEU A 217 14.39 2.56 10.90
CA LEU A 217 14.27 1.50 9.88
C LEU A 217 15.13 1.81 8.65
N ARG A 218 15.21 3.09 8.25
CA ARG A 218 16.05 3.53 7.12
C ARG A 218 17.54 3.41 7.44
N ILE A 219 17.94 3.76 8.67
CA ILE A 219 19.32 3.59 9.14
C ILE A 219 19.70 2.11 9.07
N LEU A 220 18.87 1.23 9.63
CA LEU A 220 19.14 -0.21 9.66
C LEU A 220 19.15 -0.87 8.28
N ALA A 221 18.24 -0.46 7.40
CA ALA A 221 18.25 -0.90 6.01
C ALA A 221 19.56 -0.45 5.32
N GLY A 222 20.02 0.78 5.61
CA GLY A 222 21.27 1.34 5.13
C GLY A 222 22.53 0.67 5.69
N ASP A 223 22.48 0.21 6.94
CA ASP A 223 23.58 -0.46 7.65
C ASP A 223 23.67 -1.96 7.33
N LEU A 224 22.80 -2.47 6.44
CA LEU A 224 22.81 -3.84 5.96
C LEU A 224 22.72 -4.90 7.09
N TRP A 225 22.01 -4.59 8.18
CA TRP A 225 21.78 -5.54 9.29
C TRP A 225 21.30 -6.90 8.79
N TRP A 226 20.34 -6.88 7.86
CA TRP A 226 19.77 -8.07 7.26
C TRP A 226 20.81 -8.92 6.52
N LEU A 227 21.81 -8.29 5.89
CA LEU A 227 22.88 -9.00 5.18
C LEU A 227 23.78 -9.73 6.17
N THR A 228 24.08 -9.08 7.31
CA THR A 228 24.81 -9.71 8.43
C THR A 228 24.07 -10.95 8.92
N GLU A 229 22.77 -10.86 9.18
CA GLU A 229 21.97 -12.00 9.68
C GLU A 229 21.81 -13.12 8.65
N ILE A 230 21.72 -12.82 7.34
CA ILE A 230 21.78 -13.83 6.27
C ILE A 230 23.12 -14.56 6.30
N GLY A 231 24.22 -13.82 6.48
CA GLY A 231 25.56 -14.38 6.65
C GLY A 231 25.64 -15.32 7.83
N ILE A 232 25.17 -14.85 9.00
CA ILE A 232 25.11 -15.64 10.23
C ILE A 232 24.29 -16.92 10.03
N MET A 233 23.15 -16.83 9.35
CA MET A 233 22.31 -17.99 9.03
C MET A 233 23.11 -19.07 8.28
N SER A 234 23.93 -18.68 7.29
CA SER A 234 24.78 -19.62 6.54
C SER A 234 25.91 -20.23 7.37
N LEU A 235 26.38 -19.52 8.39
CA LEU A 235 27.48 -19.94 9.26
C LEU A 235 27.02 -20.83 10.42
N VAL A 236 25.71 -21.05 10.62
CA VAL A 236 25.18 -21.82 11.76
C VAL A 236 25.89 -23.16 11.96
N PRO A 237 26.15 -24.01 10.95
CA PRO A 237 26.89 -25.26 11.17
C PRO A 237 28.26 -25.04 11.81
N ASP A 238 29.04 -24.06 11.31
CA ASP A 238 30.39 -23.76 11.78
C ASP A 238 30.37 -23.15 13.18
N LEU A 239 29.41 -22.26 13.47
CA LEU A 239 29.25 -21.66 14.79
C LEU A 239 29.00 -22.72 15.88
N PHE A 240 28.41 -23.87 15.54
CA PHE A 240 28.10 -24.93 16.50
C PHE A 240 29.11 -26.09 16.52
N ALA A 241 30.05 -26.15 15.58
CA ALA A 241 30.94 -27.31 15.40
C ALA A 241 31.79 -27.66 16.64
N GLU A 242 32.22 -26.65 17.40
CA GLU A 242 33.10 -26.83 18.57
C GLU A 242 32.37 -26.77 19.92
N LEU A 243 31.04 -26.63 19.92
CA LEU A 243 30.26 -26.51 21.16
C LEU A 243 29.91 -27.88 21.73
N SER A 244 29.95 -28.00 23.05
CA SER A 244 29.30 -29.11 23.73
C SER A 244 27.77 -29.06 23.52
N ALA A 245 27.09 -30.17 23.79
CA ALA A 245 25.63 -30.25 23.66
C ALA A 245 24.90 -29.23 24.58
N ASP A 246 25.41 -28.99 25.79
CA ASP A 246 24.84 -28.02 26.73
C ASP A 246 25.06 -26.56 26.26
N GLU A 247 26.27 -26.24 25.78
CA GLU A 247 26.57 -24.92 25.22
C GLU A 247 25.73 -24.65 23.96
N SER A 248 25.58 -25.65 23.09
CA SER A 248 24.71 -25.59 21.92
C SER A 248 23.27 -25.30 22.32
N ALA A 249 22.72 -26.05 23.28
CA ALA A 249 21.36 -25.84 23.75
C ALA A 249 21.17 -24.44 24.34
N LYS A 250 22.13 -23.94 25.12
CA LYS A 250 22.10 -22.58 25.68
C LYS A 250 22.12 -21.51 24.61
N LEU A 251 22.98 -21.66 23.58
CA LEU A 251 23.08 -20.70 22.47
C LEU A 251 21.81 -20.70 21.61
N VAL A 252 21.26 -21.87 21.27
CA VAL A 252 19.97 -21.99 20.56
C VAL A 252 18.88 -21.26 21.34
N GLN A 253 18.76 -21.52 22.64
CA GLN A 253 17.74 -20.88 23.48
C GLN A 253 17.94 -19.37 23.61
N ALA A 254 19.18 -18.89 23.69
CA ALA A 254 19.48 -17.46 23.68
C ALA A 254 19.06 -16.80 22.36
N GLN A 255 19.39 -17.42 21.22
CA GLN A 255 19.01 -16.91 19.91
C GLN A 255 17.50 -16.95 19.68
N LEU A 256 16.79 -18.00 20.08
CA LEU A 256 15.33 -18.06 19.98
C LEU A 256 14.65 -16.98 20.81
N ARG A 257 15.13 -16.72 22.03
CA ARG A 257 14.64 -15.57 22.84
C ARG A 257 14.91 -14.23 22.17
N TRP A 258 16.05 -14.10 21.48
CA TRP A 258 16.34 -12.90 20.71
C TRP A 258 15.36 -12.74 19.54
N LEU A 259 15.10 -13.82 18.79
CA LEU A 259 14.15 -13.85 17.67
C LEU A 259 12.71 -13.52 18.09
N GLU A 260 12.27 -13.97 19.27
CA GLU A 260 10.93 -13.68 19.77
C GLU A 260 10.71 -12.18 20.10
N ARG A 261 11.76 -11.37 20.24
CA ARG A 261 11.63 -9.92 20.49
C ARG A 261 11.10 -9.14 19.29
N PHE A 262 11.22 -9.69 18.08
CA PHE A 262 10.72 -9.05 16.86
C PHE A 262 9.22 -9.28 16.62
N TRP A 263 8.53 -9.92 17.56
CA TRP A 263 7.12 -10.22 17.46
C TRP A 263 6.39 -9.66 18.68
N VAL A 264 5.33 -8.89 18.43
CA VAL A 264 4.48 -8.38 19.50
C VAL A 264 3.83 -9.57 20.20
N ALA A 265 4.03 -9.68 21.51
CA ALA A 265 3.39 -10.72 22.31
C ALA A 265 1.87 -10.56 22.22
N SER A 266 1.22 -11.45 21.46
CA SER A 266 -0.23 -11.41 21.34
C SER A 266 -0.90 -11.78 22.66
N THR A 267 -1.94 -11.02 23.00
CA THR A 267 -2.71 -11.17 24.25
C THR A 267 -3.67 -12.36 24.22
N ILE A 268 -3.84 -13.01 23.06
CA ILE A 268 -4.71 -14.17 22.87
C ILE A 268 -3.93 -15.49 22.81
N THR A 269 -4.60 -16.58 23.18
CA THR A 269 -4.01 -17.93 23.18
C THR A 269 -3.73 -18.43 21.76
N ALA A 270 -2.93 -19.49 21.62
CA ALA A 270 -2.66 -20.08 20.31
C ALA A 270 -3.94 -20.62 19.66
N GLU A 271 -4.83 -21.23 20.45
CA GLU A 271 -6.12 -21.75 20.00
C GLU A 271 -7.01 -20.63 19.46
N GLN A 272 -7.09 -19.50 20.17
CA GLN A 272 -7.83 -18.32 19.73
C GLN A 272 -7.26 -17.75 18.42
N ARG A 273 -5.92 -17.70 18.27
CA ARG A 273 -5.29 -17.27 17.00
C ARG A 273 -5.67 -18.20 15.85
N ILE A 274 -5.68 -19.51 16.07
CA ILE A 274 -6.06 -20.49 15.05
C ILE A 274 -7.54 -20.32 14.67
N GLU A 275 -8.43 -20.10 15.64
CA GLU A 275 -9.85 -19.88 15.38
C GLU A 275 -10.09 -18.59 14.60
N GLU A 276 -9.50 -17.47 15.03
CA GLU A 276 -9.59 -16.19 14.34
C GLU A 276 -9.00 -16.26 12.92
N LEU A 277 -7.85 -16.93 12.75
CA LEU A 277 -7.29 -17.17 11.44
C LEU A 277 -8.24 -18.02 10.57
N ALA A 278 -8.79 -19.11 11.12
CA ALA A 278 -9.70 -19.97 10.39
C ALA A 278 -10.93 -19.21 9.89
N ASP A 279 -11.41 -18.19 10.61
CA ASP A 279 -12.49 -17.32 10.12
C ASP A 279 -12.08 -16.50 8.89
N VAL A 280 -10.84 -16.00 8.83
CA VAL A 280 -10.31 -15.32 7.63
C VAL A 280 -10.19 -16.31 6.46
N LEU A 281 -9.68 -17.53 6.72
CA LEU A 281 -9.53 -18.56 5.69
C LEU A 281 -10.87 -19.08 5.14
N ARG A 282 -11.95 -18.93 5.91
CA ARG A 282 -13.33 -19.29 5.50
C ARG A 282 -14.02 -18.22 4.67
N LEU A 283 -13.44 -17.02 4.56
CA LEU A 283 -14.04 -15.97 3.74
C LEU A 283 -14.20 -16.47 2.29
N PRO A 284 -15.31 -16.16 1.61
CA PRO A 284 -15.54 -16.61 0.22
C PRO A 284 -14.44 -16.10 -0.72
N TYR A 285 -13.85 -14.95 -0.39
CA TYR A 285 -12.72 -14.32 -1.06
C TYR A 285 -11.40 -15.09 -0.93
N TRP A 286 -11.21 -15.88 0.12
CA TRP A 286 -9.93 -16.56 0.38
C TRP A 286 -9.62 -17.62 -0.67
N GLY A 287 -10.60 -18.41 -1.11
CA GLY A 287 -10.41 -19.36 -2.21
C GLY A 287 -10.27 -18.69 -3.58
N LYS A 288 -10.52 -17.37 -3.65
CA LYS A 288 -10.60 -16.54 -4.85
C LYS A 288 -9.57 -15.43 -4.87
N ARG A 289 -8.51 -15.51 -4.05
CA ARG A 289 -7.43 -14.52 -4.03
C ARG A 289 -6.85 -14.21 -5.42
N PRO A 290 -6.70 -15.17 -6.36
CA PRO A 290 -6.19 -14.88 -7.70
C PRO A 290 -7.10 -13.94 -8.49
N ASP A 291 -8.39 -14.19 -8.41
CA ASP A 291 -9.39 -13.39 -9.11
C ASP A 291 -9.57 -12.03 -8.41
N LEU A 292 -9.57 -12.03 -7.08
CA LEU A 292 -9.60 -10.81 -6.26
C LEU A 292 -8.39 -9.92 -6.54
N TYR A 293 -7.22 -10.50 -6.80
CA TYR A 293 -6.03 -9.75 -7.18
C TYR A 293 -6.22 -9.03 -8.51
N SER A 294 -6.87 -9.67 -9.51
CA SER A 294 -7.22 -9.00 -10.75
C SER A 294 -8.10 -7.78 -10.47
N ALA A 295 -9.20 -7.96 -9.72
CA ALA A 295 -10.07 -6.85 -9.32
C ALA A 295 -9.33 -5.75 -8.54
N TRP A 296 -8.41 -6.12 -7.64
CA TRP A 296 -7.57 -5.17 -6.90
C TRP A 296 -6.65 -4.37 -7.84
N VAL A 297 -6.17 -4.94 -8.95
CA VAL A 297 -5.40 -4.16 -9.95
C VAL A 297 -6.25 -3.01 -10.51
N ALA A 298 -7.59 -3.12 -10.62
CA ALA A 298 -8.43 -1.98 -10.95
C ALA A 298 -8.40 -0.87 -9.88
N ALA A 299 -8.36 -1.22 -8.60
CA ALA A 299 -8.17 -0.24 -7.52
C ALA A 299 -6.78 0.41 -7.59
N ALA A 300 -5.74 -0.37 -7.91
CA ALA A 300 -4.39 0.17 -8.12
C ALA A 300 -4.32 1.11 -9.35
N ILE A 301 -5.04 0.79 -10.43
CA ILE A 301 -5.20 1.66 -11.60
C ILE A 301 -5.92 2.96 -11.20
N ASP A 302 -7.02 2.90 -10.45
CA ASP A 302 -7.72 4.09 -9.97
C ASP A 302 -6.83 4.97 -9.07
N ALA A 303 -6.14 4.36 -8.11
CA ALA A 303 -5.24 5.07 -7.20
C ALA A 303 -4.05 5.73 -7.93
N ALA A 304 -3.55 5.10 -9.00
CA ALA A 304 -2.51 5.68 -9.85
C ALA A 304 -2.96 6.94 -10.58
N LEU A 305 -4.24 6.97 -10.98
CA LEU A 305 -4.84 8.07 -11.72
C LEU A 305 -5.49 9.03 -10.72
N VAL A 306 -4.72 9.99 -10.17
CA VAL A 306 -5.11 11.04 -9.18
C VAL A 306 -6.54 10.85 -8.63
N PRO A 307 -6.73 10.51 -7.34
CA PRO A 307 -8.00 10.03 -6.80
C PRO A 307 -9.25 10.71 -7.38
N GLY A 308 -10.15 9.90 -7.93
CA GLY A 308 -11.43 10.38 -8.50
C GLY A 308 -11.45 10.59 -10.02
N ARG A 309 -10.39 10.22 -10.75
CA ARG A 309 -10.37 10.36 -12.22
C ARG A 309 -11.15 9.28 -12.97
N LEU A 310 -11.24 8.07 -12.43
CA LEU A 310 -12.06 7.03 -13.06
C LEU A 310 -13.51 7.16 -12.64
N SER A 311 -14.34 7.39 -13.66
CA SER A 311 -15.78 7.27 -13.61
C SER A 311 -16.19 5.83 -13.90
N PHE A 312 -16.45 5.06 -12.84
CA PHE A 312 -16.88 3.67 -12.95
C PHE A 312 -18.31 3.56 -13.49
N ASP A 313 -18.54 2.55 -14.33
CA ASP A 313 -19.83 2.24 -14.93
C ASP A 313 -20.63 1.36 -13.96
N VAL A 314 -21.50 1.98 -13.16
CA VAL A 314 -22.38 1.30 -12.20
C VAL A 314 -23.78 1.22 -12.81
N THR A 315 -24.26 0.00 -13.04
CA THR A 315 -25.58 -0.24 -13.65
C THR A 315 -26.54 -0.78 -12.59
N ASP A 316 -27.68 -0.10 -12.40
CA ASP A 316 -28.69 -0.49 -11.40
C ASP A 316 -28.12 -0.68 -9.98
N GLY A 317 -27.11 0.13 -9.62
CA GLY A 317 -26.42 0.05 -8.33
C GLY A 317 -25.40 -1.10 -8.23
N VAL A 318 -25.11 -1.80 -9.33
CA VAL A 318 -24.15 -2.91 -9.38
C VAL A 318 -22.85 -2.49 -10.07
N LEU A 319 -21.73 -2.65 -9.37
CA LEU A 319 -20.39 -2.67 -9.96
C LEU A 319 -20.00 -4.13 -10.22
N ALA A 320 -19.88 -4.49 -11.50
CA ALA A 320 -19.60 -5.86 -11.91
C ALA A 320 -18.17 -6.03 -12.45
N PHE A 321 -17.52 -7.11 -12.04
CA PHE A 321 -16.27 -7.63 -12.60
C PHE A 321 -16.53 -8.99 -13.27
N PRO A 322 -17.19 -9.01 -14.44
CA PRO A 322 -17.57 -10.26 -15.07
C PRO A 322 -16.43 -10.81 -15.94
N PHE A 323 -16.44 -12.13 -16.18
CA PHE A 323 -15.46 -12.80 -17.08
C PHE A 323 -15.82 -12.63 -18.57
N ARG A 324 -16.14 -11.39 -18.97
CA ARG A 324 -16.52 -10.99 -20.33
C ARG A 324 -16.17 -9.52 -20.56
N ALA A 325 -16.13 -9.14 -21.83
CA ALA A 325 -15.88 -7.77 -22.25
C ALA A 325 -16.89 -6.80 -21.60
N THR A 326 -16.41 -6.01 -20.63
CA THR A 326 -17.22 -5.04 -19.89
C THR A 326 -16.48 -3.72 -19.79
N LEU A 327 -17.18 -2.63 -20.04
CA LEU A 327 -16.65 -1.29 -19.81
C LEU A 327 -16.74 -1.02 -18.31
N LEU A 328 -15.58 -0.98 -17.65
CA LEU A 328 -15.51 -0.85 -16.20
C LEU A 328 -15.50 0.61 -15.77
N ALA A 329 -14.72 1.46 -16.47
CA ALA A 329 -14.61 2.86 -16.15
C ALA A 329 -14.20 3.73 -17.34
N ARG A 330 -14.34 5.04 -17.19
CA ARG A 330 -13.89 6.07 -18.15
C ARG A 330 -13.05 7.12 -17.45
N ILE A 331 -12.09 7.70 -18.17
CA ILE A 331 -11.32 8.87 -17.76
C ILE A 331 -11.30 9.90 -18.89
N ASP A 332 -11.70 11.12 -18.59
CA ASP A 332 -11.63 12.23 -19.53
C ASP A 332 -10.20 12.77 -19.64
N THR A 333 -9.69 12.90 -20.86
CA THR A 333 -8.36 13.44 -21.15
C THR A 333 -8.44 14.59 -22.15
N ALA A 334 -7.34 15.34 -22.33
CA ALA A 334 -7.29 16.41 -23.33
C ALA A 334 -7.59 15.93 -24.77
N ASN A 335 -7.31 14.66 -25.05
CA ASN A 335 -7.50 14.06 -26.37
C ASN A 335 -8.79 13.22 -26.48
N GLY A 336 -9.74 13.42 -25.57
CA GLY A 336 -10.98 12.66 -25.47
C GLY A 336 -10.96 11.61 -24.35
N ALA A 337 -12.09 10.94 -24.16
CA ALA A 337 -12.21 9.91 -23.14
C ALA A 337 -11.31 8.71 -23.44
N VAL A 338 -10.71 8.14 -22.40
CA VAL A 338 -10.08 6.82 -22.41
C VAL A 338 -11.00 5.87 -21.64
N GLU A 339 -11.23 4.70 -22.21
CA GLU A 339 -12.10 3.67 -21.65
C GLU A 339 -11.26 2.53 -21.07
N LEU A 340 -11.58 2.13 -19.84
CA LEU A 340 -11.02 0.95 -19.17
C LEU A 340 -12.00 -0.22 -19.34
N TRP A 341 -11.61 -1.19 -20.15
CA TRP A 341 -12.37 -2.42 -20.39
C TRP A 341 -11.74 -3.60 -19.65
N THR A 342 -12.56 -4.52 -19.16
CA THR A 342 -12.13 -5.83 -18.67
C THR A 342 -12.33 -6.90 -19.74
N GLU A 343 -11.48 -7.95 -19.74
CA GLU A 343 -11.74 -9.23 -20.43
C GLU A 343 -12.10 -9.11 -21.92
N LYS A 344 -11.57 -8.09 -22.59
CA LYS A 344 -11.88 -7.80 -24.00
C LYS A 344 -11.06 -8.70 -24.91
N ARG A 345 -11.73 -9.41 -25.82
CA ARG A 345 -11.10 -10.32 -26.78
C ARG A 345 -10.67 -9.61 -28.05
N PHE A 346 -9.45 -9.90 -28.51
CA PHE A 346 -8.92 -9.46 -29.79
C PHE A 346 -8.53 -10.65 -30.65
N GLN A 347 -8.78 -10.57 -31.95
CA GLN A 347 -8.27 -11.54 -32.91
C GLN A 347 -6.74 -11.54 -32.85
N ALA A 348 -6.14 -12.72 -32.88
CA ALA A 348 -4.70 -12.85 -32.80
C ALA A 348 -4.19 -14.04 -33.60
N THR A 349 -2.97 -13.90 -34.11
CA THR A 349 -2.24 -14.93 -34.86
C THR A 349 -0.85 -15.11 -34.27
N GLY A 350 -0.17 -16.20 -34.62
CA GLY A 350 1.21 -16.46 -34.19
C GLY A 350 1.36 -16.64 -32.67
N LEU A 351 0.31 -17.11 -31.99
CA LEU A 351 0.26 -17.24 -30.53
C LEU A 351 1.24 -18.29 -30.02
N LYS A 352 1.97 -17.94 -28.96
CA LYS A 352 2.87 -18.84 -28.21
C LYS A 352 2.22 -19.39 -26.95
N GLY A 353 1.27 -18.66 -26.36
CA GLY A 353 0.58 -19.08 -25.15
C GLY A 353 -0.19 -20.39 -25.34
N LYS A 354 0.05 -21.36 -24.46
CA LYS A 354 -0.74 -22.61 -24.44
C LYS A 354 -2.20 -22.30 -24.11
N GLY A 355 -3.12 -22.81 -24.92
CA GLY A 355 -4.57 -22.64 -24.72
C GLY A 355 -5.20 -21.50 -25.52
N ARG A 356 -4.40 -20.63 -26.15
CA ARG A 356 -4.90 -19.55 -27.02
C ARG A 356 -4.75 -19.98 -28.48
N VAL A 357 -5.86 -19.98 -29.22
CA VAL A 357 -5.86 -20.47 -30.62
C VAL A 357 -6.04 -19.33 -31.63
N ASN A 358 -7.01 -18.44 -31.40
CA ASN A 358 -7.35 -17.37 -32.35
C ASN A 358 -7.52 -16.00 -31.69
N HIS A 359 -7.40 -15.91 -30.36
CA HIS A 359 -7.67 -14.67 -29.64
C HIS A 359 -6.71 -14.50 -28.46
N ILE A 360 -6.52 -13.24 -28.10
CA ILE A 360 -5.96 -12.80 -26.83
C ILE A 360 -7.06 -12.09 -26.01
N GLN A 361 -6.95 -12.19 -24.69
CA GLN A 361 -7.91 -11.62 -23.74
C GLN A 361 -7.11 -11.11 -22.54
N PRO A 362 -6.63 -9.85 -22.58
CA PRO A 362 -6.02 -9.22 -21.42
C PRO A 362 -7.05 -8.98 -20.31
N ASP A 363 -6.60 -9.02 -19.06
CA ASP A 363 -7.45 -8.74 -17.90
C ASP A 363 -8.04 -7.32 -17.99
N TYR A 364 -7.21 -6.33 -18.36
CA TYR A 364 -7.65 -4.95 -18.63
C TYR A 364 -7.08 -4.37 -19.93
N VAL A 365 -7.86 -3.47 -20.53
CA VAL A 365 -7.50 -2.75 -21.76
C VAL A 365 -7.88 -1.28 -21.65
N LEU A 366 -6.95 -0.41 -22.00
CA LEU A 366 -7.18 1.02 -22.20
C LEU A 366 -7.41 1.30 -23.69
N ILE A 367 -8.58 1.84 -24.01
CA ILE A 367 -9.00 2.17 -25.38
C ILE A 367 -9.23 3.67 -25.50
N ASN A 368 -8.79 4.26 -26.60
CA ASN A 368 -9.14 5.64 -26.92
C ASN A 368 -10.63 5.72 -27.34
N GLY A 369 -11.47 6.40 -26.58
CA GLY A 369 -12.91 6.52 -26.85
C GLY A 369 -13.23 7.25 -28.16
N ALA A 370 -12.37 8.16 -28.62
CA ALA A 370 -12.50 8.81 -29.92
C ALA A 370 -12.05 7.91 -31.10
N ALA A 371 -11.29 6.86 -30.82
CA ALA A 371 -10.84 5.87 -31.80
C ALA A 371 -10.95 4.46 -31.22
N PRO A 372 -12.15 3.84 -31.18
CA PRO A 372 -12.42 2.60 -30.43
C PRO A 372 -11.58 1.37 -30.84
N ASN A 373 -10.93 1.42 -32.01
CA ASN A 373 -10.02 0.37 -32.49
C ASN A 373 -8.56 0.60 -32.04
N LYS A 374 -8.26 1.74 -31.41
CA LYS A 374 -6.93 2.11 -30.93
C LYS A 374 -6.78 1.74 -29.46
N VAL A 375 -6.16 0.59 -29.24
CA VAL A 375 -5.72 0.16 -27.91
C VAL A 375 -4.44 0.91 -27.57
N ILE A 376 -4.44 1.65 -26.46
CA ILE A 376 -3.24 2.38 -26.00
C ILE A 376 -2.46 1.58 -24.96
N GLY A 377 -3.14 0.75 -24.16
CA GLY A 377 -2.50 -0.07 -23.14
C GLY A 377 -3.26 -1.35 -22.86
N VAL A 378 -2.54 -2.39 -22.47
CA VAL A 378 -3.10 -3.64 -21.96
C VAL A 378 -2.39 -4.03 -20.67
N ILE A 379 -3.16 -4.51 -19.71
CA ILE A 379 -2.66 -4.87 -18.38
C ILE A 379 -3.08 -6.30 -18.10
N GLU A 380 -2.09 -7.14 -17.78
CA GLU A 380 -2.28 -8.52 -17.38
C GLU A 380 -1.94 -8.65 -15.89
N ALA A 381 -2.93 -8.96 -15.07
CA ALA A 381 -2.78 -9.23 -13.66
C ALA A 381 -2.42 -10.71 -13.43
N LYS A 382 -1.39 -10.96 -12.63
CA LYS A 382 -0.90 -12.31 -12.34
C LYS A 382 -0.59 -12.50 -10.86
N GLN A 383 -1.43 -13.28 -10.18
CA GLN A 383 -1.22 -13.52 -8.74
C GLN A 383 -0.16 -14.59 -8.43
N TYR A 384 -0.01 -15.61 -9.28
CA TYR A 384 0.83 -16.76 -8.95
C TYR A 384 2.33 -16.50 -9.08
N LEU A 385 3.10 -16.90 -8.06
CA LEU A 385 4.57 -16.90 -8.05
C LEU A 385 5.22 -17.73 -9.17
N ASN A 386 4.50 -18.70 -9.77
CA ASN A 386 5.10 -19.77 -10.56
C ASN A 386 4.53 -19.99 -11.98
N SER A 387 3.86 -19.01 -12.58
CA SER A 387 3.43 -19.17 -13.97
C SER A 387 4.63 -19.08 -14.93
N LYS A 388 5.07 -20.23 -15.46
CA LYS A 388 6.22 -20.35 -16.40
C LYS A 388 6.02 -19.59 -17.73
N ASN A 389 4.83 -19.02 -17.96
CA ASN A 389 4.38 -18.57 -19.29
C ASN A 389 4.11 -17.06 -19.39
N HIS A 390 4.41 -16.25 -18.35
CA HIS A 390 4.21 -14.79 -18.41
C HIS A 390 4.84 -14.15 -19.65
N GLY A 391 6.01 -14.64 -20.07
CA GLY A 391 6.71 -14.10 -21.23
C GLY A 391 6.06 -14.47 -22.57
N ASP A 392 5.35 -15.60 -22.63
CA ASP A 392 4.58 -15.98 -23.82
C ASP A 392 3.31 -15.12 -23.92
N THR A 393 2.66 -14.85 -22.78
CA THR A 393 1.54 -13.90 -22.72
C THR A 393 1.96 -12.49 -23.16
N ALA A 394 3.08 -11.99 -22.63
CA ALA A 394 3.61 -10.69 -23.00
C ALA A 394 3.97 -10.62 -24.49
N HIS A 395 4.55 -11.70 -25.04
CA HIS A 395 4.83 -11.81 -26.46
C HIS A 395 3.55 -11.74 -27.30
N ASP A 396 2.52 -12.52 -26.95
CA ASP A 396 1.27 -12.58 -27.70
C ASP A 396 0.59 -11.21 -27.77
N TYR A 397 0.53 -10.49 -26.65
CA TYR A 397 -0.08 -9.16 -26.59
C TYR A 397 0.74 -8.14 -27.36
N ALA A 398 2.05 -8.10 -27.14
CA ALA A 398 2.88 -7.14 -27.84
C ALA A 398 2.86 -7.38 -29.36
N HIS A 399 2.87 -8.64 -29.80
CA HIS A 399 2.82 -8.98 -31.22
C HIS A 399 1.50 -8.59 -31.89
N ASN A 400 0.37 -8.85 -31.25
CA ASN A 400 -0.95 -8.67 -31.85
C ASN A 400 -1.58 -7.29 -31.59
N LEU A 401 -1.07 -6.53 -30.63
CA LEU A 401 -1.50 -5.17 -30.31
C LEU A 401 -0.31 -4.22 -30.49
N SER A 402 0.04 -3.94 -31.74
CA SER A 402 1.28 -3.24 -32.13
C SER A 402 1.42 -1.84 -31.54
N ASP A 403 0.30 -1.17 -31.30
CA ASP A 403 0.26 0.22 -30.83
C ASP A 403 0.12 0.33 -29.31
N ALA A 404 -0.17 -0.80 -28.65
CA ALA A 404 -0.40 -0.84 -27.21
C ALA A 404 0.91 -0.98 -26.43
N GLU A 405 0.95 -0.33 -25.27
CA GLU A 405 1.89 -0.66 -24.20
C GLU A 405 1.36 -1.85 -23.39
N VAL A 406 2.23 -2.80 -23.06
CA VAL A 406 1.88 -4.07 -22.41
C VAL A 406 2.46 -4.10 -21.01
N PHE A 407 1.59 -4.11 -20.01
CA PHE A 407 1.94 -4.19 -18.60
C PHE A 407 1.71 -5.62 -18.12
N ILE A 408 2.76 -6.31 -17.66
CA ILE A 408 2.62 -7.56 -16.90
C ILE A 408 2.75 -7.20 -15.42
N VAL A 409 1.62 -7.18 -14.73
CA VAL A 409 1.51 -6.79 -13.32
C VAL A 409 1.39 -8.06 -12.49
N ALA A 410 2.40 -8.35 -11.68
CA ALA A 410 2.43 -9.57 -10.87
C ALA A 410 2.48 -9.28 -9.38
N HIS A 411 1.74 -10.10 -8.62
CA HIS A 411 1.80 -10.10 -7.17
C HIS A 411 3.15 -10.58 -6.65
N GLY A 412 3.77 -11.52 -7.38
CA GLY A 412 5.08 -12.09 -7.09
C GLY A 412 6.22 -11.57 -7.99
N PRO A 413 7.37 -12.27 -7.99
CA PRO A 413 8.54 -11.87 -8.77
C PRO A 413 8.32 -12.08 -10.28
N LEU A 414 8.89 -11.18 -11.08
CA LEU A 414 9.05 -11.28 -12.53
C LEU A 414 10.50 -10.92 -12.86
N GLY A 415 11.17 -11.76 -13.65
CA GLY A 415 12.57 -11.55 -14.00
C GLY A 415 12.79 -11.32 -15.50
N GLN A 416 14.03 -10.98 -15.86
CA GLN A 416 14.47 -10.77 -17.25
C GLN A 416 14.18 -11.97 -18.17
N ARG A 417 14.12 -13.20 -17.61
CA ARG A 417 13.72 -14.41 -18.34
C ARG A 417 12.34 -14.28 -18.99
N THR A 418 11.41 -13.57 -18.36
CA THR A 418 10.09 -13.25 -18.90
C THR A 418 10.22 -12.37 -20.15
N LEU A 419 10.98 -11.28 -20.06
CA LEU A 419 11.17 -10.35 -21.18
C LEU A 419 11.97 -10.97 -22.34
N ASN A 420 12.85 -11.92 -22.06
CA ASN A 420 13.62 -12.63 -23.09
C ASN A 420 12.76 -13.43 -24.06
N LYS A 421 11.54 -13.85 -23.66
CA LYS A 421 10.56 -14.51 -24.53
C LYS A 421 9.88 -13.55 -25.53
N VAL A 422 9.89 -12.25 -25.23
CA VAL A 422 9.36 -11.19 -26.10
C VAL A 422 10.38 -10.91 -27.22
N ALA A 423 9.86 -10.71 -28.44
CA ALA A 423 10.69 -10.41 -29.60
C ALA A 423 11.45 -9.09 -29.39
N PRO A 424 12.72 -8.96 -29.78
CA PRO A 424 13.52 -7.76 -29.50
C PRO A 424 12.87 -6.44 -29.93
N ALA A 425 12.16 -6.43 -31.07
CA ALA A 425 11.46 -5.25 -31.58
C ALA A 425 10.32 -4.75 -30.67
N ASP A 426 9.73 -5.66 -29.91
CA ASP A 426 8.54 -5.40 -29.08
C ASP A 426 8.88 -5.10 -27.62
N ARG A 427 10.09 -5.46 -27.15
CA ARG A 427 10.50 -5.33 -25.74
C ARG A 427 10.33 -3.92 -25.17
N LYS A 428 10.53 -2.87 -25.98
CA LYS A 428 10.39 -1.47 -25.55
C LYS A 428 8.96 -1.08 -25.15
N ARG A 429 7.96 -1.87 -25.56
CA ARG A 429 6.54 -1.67 -25.22
C ARG A 429 6.07 -2.61 -24.12
N VAL A 430 6.92 -3.51 -23.63
CA VAL A 430 6.58 -4.44 -22.56
C VAL A 430 7.23 -3.99 -21.28
N SER A 431 6.43 -3.63 -20.29
CA SER A 431 6.86 -3.35 -18.93
C SER A 431 6.50 -4.50 -18.00
N LEU A 432 7.46 -4.92 -17.18
CA LEU A 432 7.24 -5.90 -16.13
C LEU A 432 7.13 -5.15 -14.80
N HIS A 433 6.07 -5.40 -14.07
CA HIS A 433 5.80 -4.81 -12.77
C HIS A 433 5.68 -5.94 -11.72
N PRO A 434 6.82 -6.45 -11.21
CA PRO A 434 6.83 -7.45 -10.16
C PRO A 434 6.42 -6.85 -8.82
N GLN A 435 5.93 -7.70 -7.91
CA GLN A 435 5.62 -7.32 -6.52
C GLN A 435 4.62 -6.16 -6.42
N VAL A 436 3.73 -5.99 -7.40
CA VAL A 436 2.64 -5.01 -7.30
C VAL A 436 1.54 -5.63 -6.46
N ARG A 437 1.52 -5.26 -5.18
CA ARG A 437 0.61 -5.77 -4.15
C ARG A 437 0.46 -4.74 -3.03
N PRO A 438 -0.56 -4.86 -2.16
CA PRO A 438 -0.71 -3.98 -1.00
C PRO A 438 0.54 -3.96 -0.13
N GLY A 439 0.88 -2.78 0.40
CA GLY A 439 2.11 -2.54 1.18
C GLY A 439 3.36 -2.27 0.34
N SER A 440 3.45 -2.77 -0.90
CA SER A 440 4.61 -2.59 -1.78
C SER A 440 4.59 -1.23 -2.50
N ARG A 441 4.66 -0.13 -1.73
CA ARG A 441 4.51 1.27 -2.19
C ARG A 441 5.37 1.61 -3.40
N SER A 442 6.64 1.20 -3.41
CA SER A 442 7.54 1.49 -4.54
C SER A 442 7.16 0.76 -5.84
N ALA A 443 6.82 -0.54 -5.75
CA ALA A 443 6.42 -1.32 -6.91
C ALA A 443 5.11 -0.79 -7.50
N THR A 444 4.13 -0.51 -6.64
CA THR A 444 2.86 0.11 -7.02
C THR A 444 3.07 1.51 -7.61
N LYS A 445 3.98 2.33 -7.05
CA LYS A 445 4.33 3.64 -7.61
C LYS A 445 4.97 3.52 -9.00
N THR A 446 5.89 2.57 -9.19
CA THR A 446 6.55 2.35 -10.49
C THR A 446 5.54 1.94 -11.56
N PHE A 447 4.59 1.08 -11.20
CA PHE A 447 3.44 0.77 -12.04
C PHE A 447 2.58 2.00 -12.33
N ALA A 448 2.21 2.75 -11.30
CA ALA A 448 1.38 3.95 -11.41
C ALA A 448 2.01 5.03 -12.30
N ASP A 449 3.29 5.36 -12.09
CA ASP A 449 4.00 6.37 -12.87
C ASP A 449 4.04 6.00 -14.36
N ARG A 450 4.28 4.72 -14.65
CA ARG A 450 4.32 4.23 -16.03
C ARG A 450 2.93 4.24 -16.67
N LEU A 451 1.90 3.87 -15.92
CA LEU A 451 0.51 3.93 -16.36
C LEU A 451 0.06 5.37 -16.63
N VAL A 452 0.39 6.31 -15.74
CA VAL A 452 0.09 7.74 -15.91
C VAL A 452 0.80 8.31 -17.14
N ALA A 453 2.05 7.94 -17.37
CA ALA A 453 2.81 8.39 -18.54
C ALA A 453 2.24 7.91 -19.89
N LEU A 454 1.43 6.84 -19.88
CA LEU A 454 0.73 6.36 -21.08
C LEU A 454 -0.46 7.25 -21.44
N LEU A 455 -1.10 7.85 -20.44
CA LEU A 455 -2.29 8.65 -20.67
C LEU A 455 -1.92 10.02 -21.24
N PRO A 456 -2.73 10.57 -22.17
CA PRO A 456 -2.59 11.95 -22.58
C PRO A 456 -2.59 12.87 -21.37
N THR A 457 -1.78 13.92 -21.40
CA THR A 457 -1.79 14.94 -20.36
C THR A 457 -3.25 15.35 -20.09
N PRO A 458 -3.70 15.33 -18.82
CA PRO A 458 -5.05 15.76 -18.51
C PRO A 458 -5.29 17.16 -19.07
N PHE A 459 -6.56 17.53 -19.31
CA PHE A 459 -6.90 18.94 -19.40
C PHE A 459 -6.27 19.61 -18.18
N GLU A 460 -5.30 20.52 -18.39
CA GLU A 460 -5.25 21.67 -17.49
C GLU A 460 -6.68 22.17 -17.51
N GLN A 461 -7.39 22.06 -16.39
CA GLN A 461 -8.62 22.81 -16.24
C GLN A 461 -8.19 24.23 -16.54
N GLN A 462 -8.53 24.74 -17.74
CA GLN A 462 -8.33 26.13 -18.03
C GLN A 462 -9.00 26.83 -16.85
N PRO A 463 -8.27 27.64 -16.06
CA PRO A 463 -8.92 28.41 -15.02
C PRO A 463 -10.09 29.09 -15.71
N GLY A 464 -11.32 28.78 -15.25
CA GLY A 464 -12.54 29.27 -15.90
C GLY A 464 -12.39 30.75 -16.19
N PRO A 465 -12.91 31.24 -17.33
CA PRO A 465 -12.50 32.49 -17.96
C PRO A 465 -12.13 33.53 -16.92
N GLN A 466 -10.82 33.78 -16.76
CA GLN A 466 -10.34 34.83 -15.89
C GLN A 466 -11.03 36.10 -16.38
N ALA A 467 -11.93 36.66 -15.57
CA ALA A 467 -12.44 38.00 -15.81
C ALA A 467 -11.19 38.88 -15.99
N GLU A 468 -11.09 39.57 -17.14
CA GLU A 468 -9.99 40.49 -17.40
C GLU A 468 -9.98 41.57 -16.31
N VAL A 469 -9.20 41.36 -15.26
CA VAL A 469 -8.90 42.38 -14.26
C VAL A 469 -7.79 43.24 -14.85
N TYR A 470 -8.17 44.44 -15.26
CA TYR A 470 -7.22 45.49 -15.63
C TYR A 470 -6.31 45.84 -14.44
N VAL A 471 -5.02 45.53 -14.57
CA VAL A 471 -3.99 45.91 -13.59
C VAL A 471 -3.17 47.07 -14.18
N PRO A 472 -3.12 48.26 -13.55
CA PRO A 472 -2.19 49.32 -13.94
C PRO A 472 -0.75 48.91 -13.56
N GLY A 473 0.21 49.27 -14.42
CA GLY A 473 1.63 48.86 -14.32
C GLY A 473 2.38 49.34 -13.07
N PRO A 474 3.58 48.78 -12.82
CA PRO A 474 4.27 48.83 -11.54
C PRO A 474 5.04 50.14 -11.34
N SER A 475 4.85 50.78 -10.18
CA SER A 475 5.80 51.74 -9.63
C SER A 475 6.62 51.09 -8.51
N GLU A 476 7.92 51.35 -8.58
CA GLU A 476 9.03 50.77 -7.81
C GLU A 476 8.94 50.90 -6.29
N GLY A 477 9.60 49.97 -5.58
CA GLY A 477 10.19 50.20 -4.26
C GLY A 477 9.69 49.30 -3.13
N VAL A 478 10.31 48.12 -2.95
CA VAL A 478 10.09 47.26 -1.78
C VAL A 478 11.11 47.62 -0.69
N HIS A 479 10.65 48.26 0.38
CA HIS A 479 11.29 48.23 1.69
C HIS A 479 10.33 47.57 2.70
N THR A 480 10.85 46.55 3.35
CA THR A 480 10.25 45.75 4.43
C THR A 480 9.93 46.61 5.66
N ILE A 481 8.65 46.88 5.96
CA ILE A 481 8.16 47.24 7.30
C ILE A 481 6.72 46.72 7.46
N TRP A 482 6.53 45.70 8.30
CA TRP A 482 5.21 45.35 8.85
C TRP A 482 4.88 46.29 10.02
N ALA A 483 4.01 47.26 9.78
CA ALA A 483 3.32 48.00 10.84
C ALA A 483 1.94 48.48 10.37
N ARG A 484 0.92 48.14 11.16
CA ARG A 484 -0.50 48.52 11.02
C ARG A 484 -0.71 49.96 10.52
N ARG A 485 -1.52 50.09 9.46
CA ARG A 485 -2.38 51.27 9.25
C ARG A 485 -3.73 50.82 8.66
N ALA A 486 -4.80 51.13 9.39
CA ALA A 486 -6.17 50.98 8.92
C ALA A 486 -6.45 52.00 7.81
N GLY A 487 -6.77 51.52 6.61
CA GLY A 487 -7.32 52.31 5.50
C GLY A 487 -8.85 52.17 5.41
N PRO A 488 -9.55 53.06 4.69
CA PRO A 488 -11.00 53.20 4.77
C PRO A 488 -11.75 52.05 4.07
N ALA A 489 -12.80 51.57 4.74
CA ALA A 489 -13.59 50.37 4.45
C ALA A 489 -14.39 50.33 3.12
N ALA A 490 -14.25 51.32 2.23
CA ALA A 490 -15.14 51.48 1.08
C ALA A 490 -14.66 50.79 -0.21
N GLU A 491 -13.40 50.35 -0.29
CA GLU A 491 -12.82 49.75 -1.51
C GLU A 491 -12.74 48.21 -1.46
N LEU A 492 -13.08 47.60 -0.33
CA LEU A 492 -12.97 46.16 -0.07
C LEU A 492 -14.17 45.32 -0.57
N GLN A 493 -15.25 45.95 -1.03
CA GLN A 493 -16.48 45.20 -1.32
C GLN A 493 -16.43 44.42 -2.66
N GLY A 494 -15.58 44.85 -3.61
CA GLY A 494 -15.33 44.13 -4.86
C GLY A 494 -14.21 43.07 -4.80
N GLN A 495 -13.34 43.10 -3.77
CA GLN A 495 -12.30 42.08 -3.55
C GLN A 495 -12.73 40.95 -2.61
N ARG A 496 -13.88 41.10 -1.94
CA ARG A 496 -14.40 40.10 -0.98
C ARG A 496 -14.85 38.80 -1.62
N GLU A 497 -15.21 38.77 -2.90
CA GLU A 497 -15.61 37.55 -3.60
C GLU A 497 -14.45 36.57 -3.88
N LEU A 498 -13.18 36.99 -3.65
CA LEU A 498 -12.00 36.19 -3.99
C LEU A 498 -11.26 35.60 -2.77
N LEU A 499 -11.72 35.81 -1.54
CA LEU A 499 -10.99 35.37 -0.33
C LEU A 499 -11.30 33.93 0.13
N GLY A 500 -12.03 33.15 -0.65
CA GLY A 500 -12.29 31.73 -0.35
C GLY A 500 -11.04 30.85 -0.48
N GLY A 501 -11.14 29.62 -0.01
CA GLY A 501 -10.03 28.66 -0.07
C GLY A 501 -10.43 27.25 0.32
N THR A 502 -9.45 26.38 0.52
CA THR A 502 -9.66 24.99 0.92
C THR A 502 -8.91 24.66 2.20
N VAL A 503 -9.52 23.88 3.08
CA VAL A 503 -8.87 23.26 4.23
C VAL A 503 -8.89 21.75 4.02
N ALA A 504 -7.74 21.10 4.10
CA ALA A 504 -7.63 19.65 3.98
C ALA A 504 -7.00 19.04 5.23
N LEU A 505 -7.62 18.01 5.80
CA LEU A 505 -7.13 17.27 6.97
C LEU A 505 -6.70 15.85 6.55
N ARG A 506 -5.46 15.47 6.85
CA ARG A 506 -4.92 14.10 6.70
C ARG A 506 -4.37 13.59 8.02
N TRP A 507 -4.28 12.27 8.17
CA TRP A 507 -3.73 11.65 9.37
C TRP A 507 -3.19 10.24 9.10
N MET A 508 -2.60 9.62 10.11
CA MET A 508 -2.11 8.26 10.05
C MET A 508 -3.27 7.27 9.92
N THR A 509 -3.14 6.32 8.98
CA THR A 509 -4.14 5.27 8.74
C THR A 509 -4.40 4.35 9.96
N ALA A 510 -3.53 4.42 10.98
CA ALA A 510 -3.71 3.73 12.26
C ALA A 510 -4.86 4.30 13.10
N VAL A 511 -5.26 5.55 12.85
CA VAL A 511 -6.40 6.20 13.52
C VAL A 511 -7.61 6.11 12.60
N HIS A 512 -8.67 5.49 13.11
CA HIS A 512 -9.88 5.21 12.34
C HIS A 512 -10.49 6.47 11.77
N ASP A 513 -10.57 7.52 12.59
CA ASP A 513 -11.44 8.66 12.32
C ASP A 513 -10.92 9.94 12.96
N LEU A 514 -10.85 11.00 12.16
CA LEU A 514 -10.64 12.38 12.58
C LEU A 514 -11.53 13.28 11.73
N ASP A 515 -12.25 14.16 12.40
CA ASP A 515 -13.16 15.08 11.72
C ASP A 515 -12.56 16.48 11.59
N LEU A 516 -12.77 17.08 10.43
CA LEU A 516 -12.51 18.47 10.14
C LEU A 516 -13.77 19.31 10.44
N HIS A 517 -13.63 20.26 11.35
CA HIS A 517 -14.69 21.16 11.78
C HIS A 517 -14.37 22.60 11.37
N LEU A 518 -15.31 23.27 10.70
CA LEU A 518 -15.24 24.70 10.37
C LEU A 518 -16.38 25.45 11.06
N ILE A 519 -16.04 26.33 12.00
CA ILE A 519 -17.00 27.05 12.86
C ILE A 519 -16.95 28.54 12.57
N GLU A 520 -18.07 29.15 12.19
CA GLU A 520 -18.17 30.62 12.11
C GLU A 520 -18.27 31.21 13.53
N ALA A 521 -17.35 32.13 13.87
CA ALA A 521 -17.15 32.57 15.26
C ALA A 521 -18.34 33.32 15.89
N GLU A 522 -19.19 33.97 15.10
CA GLU A 522 -20.29 34.79 15.60
C GLU A 522 -21.60 34.01 15.77
N THR A 523 -21.93 33.16 14.79
CA THR A 523 -23.15 32.35 14.80
C THR A 523 -22.98 31.03 15.53
N GLY A 524 -21.73 30.52 15.58
CA GLY A 524 -21.46 29.14 15.96
C GLY A 524 -21.90 28.13 14.89
N ASP A 525 -22.23 28.59 13.68
CA ASP A 525 -22.59 27.70 12.58
C ASP A 525 -21.39 26.78 12.28
N LEU A 526 -21.65 25.48 12.27
CA LEU A 526 -20.63 24.44 12.22
C LEU A 526 -20.81 23.61 10.96
N VAL A 527 -19.71 23.43 10.21
CA VAL A 527 -19.60 22.47 9.11
C VAL A 527 -18.68 21.34 9.55
N TYR A 528 -19.18 20.10 9.46
CA TYR A 528 -18.53 18.86 9.87
C TYR A 528 -19.25 17.67 9.23
N HIS A 529 -18.83 16.43 9.47
CA HIS A 529 -19.43 15.24 8.82
C HIS A 529 -20.97 15.12 9.02
N GLY A 530 -21.50 15.59 10.16
CA GLY A 530 -22.94 15.64 10.43
C GLY A 530 -23.70 16.83 9.85
N ASN A 531 -22.99 17.86 9.36
CA ASN A 531 -23.55 19.02 8.66
C ASN A 531 -22.61 19.50 7.56
N LEU A 532 -22.78 18.95 6.35
CA LEU A 532 -21.81 19.11 5.27
C LEU A 532 -21.76 20.52 4.65
N THR A 533 -22.78 21.36 4.83
CA THR A 533 -22.85 22.66 4.14
C THR A 533 -23.40 23.76 5.03
N SER A 534 -22.82 24.94 4.97
CA SER A 534 -23.29 26.19 5.57
C SER A 534 -22.97 27.37 4.64
N ALA A 535 -23.34 28.59 5.04
CA ALA A 535 -23.01 29.81 4.30
C ALA A 535 -21.48 30.08 4.24
N HIS A 536 -20.73 29.61 5.23
CA HIS A 536 -19.27 29.84 5.34
C HIS A 536 -18.40 28.69 4.87
N ALA A 537 -18.95 27.49 4.67
CA ALA A 537 -18.16 26.33 4.25
C ALA A 537 -19.00 25.18 3.67
N GLU A 538 -18.33 24.31 2.91
CA GLU A 538 -18.83 23.05 2.37
C GLU A 538 -17.78 21.96 2.55
N LEU A 539 -18.10 20.92 3.32
CA LEU A 539 -17.27 19.73 3.50
C LEU A 539 -17.60 18.70 2.41
N GLY A 540 -16.58 18.19 1.72
CA GLY A 540 -16.74 17.19 0.65
C GLY A 540 -17.18 15.80 1.11
N GLY A 541 -17.36 15.60 2.42
CA GLY A 541 -17.79 14.36 3.05
C GLY A 541 -16.79 13.87 4.11
N ASP A 542 -17.30 12.96 4.93
CA ASP A 542 -16.59 12.22 5.97
C ASP A 542 -15.49 11.33 5.37
N ARG A 543 -14.37 11.15 6.09
CA ARG A 543 -13.28 10.23 5.70
C ARG A 543 -12.76 9.44 6.88
N PHE A 544 -12.40 8.19 6.58
CA PHE A 544 -11.78 7.28 7.53
C PHE A 544 -10.34 6.95 7.11
N TYR A 545 -9.57 6.41 8.05
CA TYR A 545 -8.25 5.81 7.82
C TYR A 545 -7.23 6.72 7.12
N GLY A 546 -7.17 8.00 7.50
CA GLY A 546 -6.09 8.91 7.11
C GLY A 546 -6.50 10.10 6.24
N GLY A 547 -7.78 10.25 5.93
CA GLY A 547 -8.29 11.35 5.10
C GLY A 547 -7.94 11.20 3.60
N PRO A 548 -7.91 12.30 2.83
CA PRO A 548 -8.13 13.67 3.27
C PRO A 548 -9.62 14.02 3.38
N GLU A 549 -10.04 14.56 4.51
CA GLU A 549 -11.23 15.40 4.55
C GLU A 549 -10.90 16.76 3.93
N VAL A 550 -11.77 17.28 3.06
CA VAL A 550 -11.54 18.54 2.37
C VAL A 550 -12.78 19.40 2.48
N ALA A 551 -12.62 20.59 3.04
CA ALA A 551 -13.65 21.61 3.10
C ALA A 551 -13.28 22.81 2.23
N LEU A 552 -14.25 23.30 1.46
CA LEU A 552 -14.22 24.62 0.84
C LEU A 552 -14.74 25.63 1.88
N PHE A 553 -14.07 26.77 2.04
CA PHE A 553 -14.59 27.86 2.86
C PHE A 553 -14.83 29.12 2.04
N HIS A 554 -15.86 29.86 2.42
CA HIS A 554 -16.33 31.06 1.75
C HIS A 554 -16.20 32.28 2.67
N PRO A 555 -15.81 33.45 2.14
CA PRO A 555 -15.68 34.66 2.94
C PRO A 555 -17.07 35.18 3.34
N THR A 556 -17.43 35.05 4.61
CA THR A 556 -18.68 35.61 5.16
C THR A 556 -18.50 37.00 5.79
N GLY A 557 -17.27 37.52 5.79
CA GLY A 557 -16.90 38.72 6.52
C GLY A 557 -16.77 38.51 8.03
N LYS A 558 -16.80 37.25 8.48
CA LYS A 558 -16.62 36.81 9.86
C LYS A 558 -15.45 35.83 9.95
N ALA A 559 -14.96 35.62 11.16
CA ALA A 559 -13.87 34.68 11.40
C ALA A 559 -14.36 33.23 11.34
N ILE A 560 -13.56 32.33 10.78
CA ILE A 560 -13.83 30.90 10.69
C ILE A 560 -12.75 30.14 11.48
N SER A 561 -13.16 29.46 12.55
CA SER A 561 -12.30 28.58 13.33
C SER A 561 -12.19 27.22 12.62
N ILE A 562 -10.99 26.69 12.52
CA ILE A 562 -10.68 25.35 12.02
C ILE A 562 -10.30 24.50 13.23
N GLU A 563 -11.06 23.45 13.44
CA GLU A 563 -10.82 22.48 14.50
C GLU A 563 -10.67 21.07 13.91
N VAL A 564 -9.89 20.24 14.60
CA VAL A 564 -9.82 18.79 14.36
C VAL A 564 -10.40 18.10 15.57
N HIS A 565 -11.25 17.11 15.36
CA HIS A 565 -11.89 16.34 16.43
C HIS A 565 -11.49 14.86 16.32
N LEU A 566 -11.27 14.20 17.46
CA LEU A 566 -11.01 12.76 17.55
C LEU A 566 -12.18 12.08 18.24
N PHE A 567 -12.93 11.32 17.47
CA PHE A 567 -14.05 10.54 17.98
C PHE A 567 -13.69 9.06 18.22
N SER A 568 -12.56 8.59 17.71
CA SER A 568 -12.12 7.20 17.96
C SER A 568 -11.76 6.98 19.43
N SER A 569 -12.49 6.07 20.08
CA SER A 569 -12.18 5.57 21.43
C SER A 569 -10.88 4.77 21.51
N ASP A 570 -10.33 4.40 20.35
CA ASP A 570 -9.33 3.34 20.20
C ASP A 570 -7.92 3.92 20.32
N VAL A 571 -7.80 5.25 20.29
CA VAL A 571 -6.54 5.98 20.38
C VAL A 571 -6.62 6.97 21.55
N PRO A 572 -5.69 6.93 22.51
CA PRO A 572 -5.81 7.73 23.73
C PRO A 572 -5.59 9.24 23.52
N ASN A 573 -5.04 9.67 22.37
CA ASN A 573 -4.86 11.08 21.97
C ASN A 573 -4.55 11.22 20.47
N VAL A 574 -4.77 12.41 19.89
CA VAL A 574 -4.49 12.74 18.47
C VAL A 574 -3.04 12.90 18.11
N SER A 575 -2.13 13.12 19.05
CA SER A 575 -0.71 13.16 18.71
C SER A 575 -0.26 11.84 18.07
N ASN A 576 -0.89 10.72 18.42
CA ASN A 576 -0.69 9.42 17.77
C ASN A 576 -1.28 9.34 16.35
N ALA A 577 -2.17 10.27 15.98
CA ALA A 577 -2.75 10.35 14.64
C ALA A 577 -1.88 11.16 13.67
N ALA A 578 -0.89 11.91 14.17
CA ALA A 578 -0.06 12.84 13.39
C ALA A 578 -0.87 13.63 12.34
N PRO A 579 -1.90 14.40 12.76
CA PRO A 579 -2.74 15.12 11.82
C PRO A 579 -1.92 16.17 11.06
N VAL A 580 -2.27 16.36 9.79
CA VAL A 580 -1.71 17.38 8.91
C VAL A 580 -2.87 18.17 8.33
N VAL A 581 -2.93 19.47 8.65
CA VAL A 581 -3.95 20.38 8.11
C VAL A 581 -3.31 21.30 7.09
N THR A 582 -3.79 21.27 5.85
CA THR A 582 -3.32 22.15 4.77
C THR A 582 -4.39 23.19 4.47
N ILE A 583 -4.06 24.48 4.62
CA ILE A 583 -4.94 25.59 4.29
C ILE A 583 -4.41 26.24 3.01
N THR A 584 -5.23 26.23 1.95
CA THR A 584 -4.89 26.86 0.66
C THR A 584 -5.80 28.06 0.43
N THR A 585 -5.21 29.21 0.20
CA THR A 585 -5.89 30.47 -0.13
C THR A 585 -5.25 31.08 -1.37
N LEU A 586 -5.81 32.17 -1.91
CA LEU A 586 -5.14 32.93 -2.98
C LEU A 586 -3.78 33.50 -2.56
N ARG A 587 -3.51 33.66 -1.26
CA ARG A 587 -2.23 34.16 -0.75
C ARG A 587 -1.15 33.08 -0.64
N GLY A 588 -1.52 31.81 -0.79
CA GLY A 588 -0.60 30.69 -0.70
C GLY A 588 -1.19 29.49 0.05
N THR A 589 -0.35 28.48 0.22
CA THR A 589 -0.66 27.25 0.95
C THR A 589 0.15 27.21 2.25
N MET A 590 -0.49 26.84 3.34
CA MET A 590 0.13 26.67 4.66
C MET A 590 -0.16 25.27 5.18
N THR A 591 0.87 24.59 5.71
CA THR A 591 0.72 23.26 6.32
C THR A 591 0.95 23.35 7.82
N LEU A 592 -0.03 22.89 8.60
CA LEU A 592 -0.06 22.95 10.04
C LEU A 592 -0.06 21.55 10.64
N LEU A 593 0.66 21.38 11.74
CA LEU A 593 0.79 20.11 12.47
C LEU A 593 0.17 20.27 13.87
N PRO A 594 -1.13 19.97 14.05
CA PRO A 594 -1.75 19.95 15.37
C PRO A 594 -1.03 19.01 16.33
N ARG A 595 -0.63 19.53 17.50
CA ARG A 595 -0.06 18.72 18.59
C ARG A 595 -0.97 18.83 19.81
N ALA A 596 -1.23 17.71 20.49
CA ALA A 596 -1.83 17.80 21.81
C ALA A 596 -0.84 18.49 22.77
N GLY A 597 -1.30 19.53 23.48
CA GLY A 597 -0.55 20.09 24.59
C GLY A 597 -0.18 18.97 25.58
N ALA A 598 1.04 18.98 26.10
CA ALA A 598 1.53 17.94 27.00
C ALA A 598 0.55 17.71 28.18
N GLY A 599 -0.10 16.54 28.21
CA GLY A 599 -1.08 16.17 29.25
C GLY A 599 -2.55 16.44 28.92
N SER A 600 -2.87 17.00 27.75
CA SER A 600 -4.25 17.21 27.31
C SER A 600 -4.86 15.92 26.75
N ARG A 601 -5.93 15.43 27.39
CA ARG A 601 -6.88 14.46 26.81
C ARG A 601 -7.98 15.15 25.99
N ALA A 602 -7.78 16.40 25.57
CA ALA A 602 -8.77 17.07 24.72
C ALA A 602 -9.01 16.20 23.48
N SER A 603 -10.28 16.00 23.12
CA SER A 603 -10.69 15.36 21.88
C SER A 603 -10.87 16.37 20.74
N ILE A 604 -10.50 17.63 20.99
CA ILE A 604 -10.73 18.79 20.12
C ILE A 604 -9.45 19.62 20.09
N TRP A 605 -8.99 19.95 18.90
CA TRP A 605 -7.81 20.80 18.67
C TRP A 605 -8.20 21.99 17.81
N HIS A 606 -8.01 23.20 18.35
CA HIS A 606 -8.07 24.43 17.56
C HIS A 606 -6.78 24.58 16.75
N VAL A 607 -6.91 24.54 15.43
CA VAL A 607 -5.80 24.56 14.49
C VAL A 607 -5.50 25.98 14.03
N ALA A 608 -6.50 26.70 13.53
CA ALA A 608 -6.32 28.07 13.10
C ALA A 608 -7.66 28.80 13.06
N THR A 609 -7.60 30.12 12.97
CA THR A 609 -8.72 30.98 12.67
C THR A 609 -8.42 31.76 11.40
N ILE A 610 -9.29 31.67 10.41
CA ILE A 610 -9.27 32.51 9.22
C ILE A 610 -10.06 33.78 9.55
N GLU A 611 -9.39 34.91 9.59
CA GLU A 611 -9.96 36.21 9.88
C GLU A 611 -10.75 36.77 8.68
N PRO A 612 -11.68 37.73 8.90
CA PRO A 612 -12.48 38.34 7.82
C PRO A 612 -11.68 38.95 6.66
N ASP A 613 -10.41 39.30 6.88
CA ASP A 613 -9.49 39.86 5.89
C ASP A 613 -8.60 38.80 5.20
N GLY A 614 -8.87 37.52 5.46
CA GLY A 614 -8.11 36.37 4.97
C GLY A 614 -6.79 36.14 5.72
N GLY A 615 -6.52 36.84 6.82
CA GLY A 615 -5.42 36.52 7.72
C GLY A 615 -5.63 35.16 8.40
N ILE A 616 -4.56 34.41 8.65
CA ILE A 616 -4.63 33.14 9.38
C ILE A 616 -3.94 33.34 10.73
N VAL A 617 -4.69 33.16 11.82
CA VAL A 617 -4.19 33.18 13.19
C VAL A 617 -4.09 31.74 13.68
N LEU A 618 -2.89 31.31 14.07
CA LEU A 618 -2.66 29.93 14.52
C LEU A 618 -3.26 29.70 15.91
N GLY A 619 -3.82 28.51 16.13
CA GLY A 619 -4.28 28.07 17.44
C GLY A 619 -3.11 27.80 18.40
N GLU A 620 -3.39 27.77 19.71
CA GLU A 620 -2.37 27.58 20.76
C GLU A 620 -1.64 26.22 20.71
N SER A 621 -2.17 25.27 19.94
CA SER A 621 -1.71 23.87 19.88
C SER A 621 -0.92 23.53 18.60
N ILE A 622 -0.29 24.53 17.97
CA ILE A 622 0.28 24.41 16.62
C ILE A 622 1.75 24.81 16.55
N GLU A 623 2.55 23.98 15.87
CA GLU A 623 3.83 24.40 15.29
C GLU A 623 3.62 24.70 13.81
N SER A 624 4.02 25.90 13.37
CA SER A 624 4.09 26.24 11.95
C SER A 624 5.39 25.74 11.34
N ARG A 625 5.30 25.10 10.18
CA ARG A 625 6.44 24.95 9.26
C ARG A 625 6.19 25.87 8.07
N GLU A 626 7.11 26.81 7.86
CA GLU A 626 7.13 27.63 6.64
C GLU A 626 7.57 26.81 5.42
#